data_AF-A0A7C5BGK1-F1
#
_entry.id   AF-A0A7C5BGK1-F1
#
_cell.length_a   1.000
_cell.length_b   1.000
_cell.length_c   1.000
_cell.angle_alpha   90.00
_cell.angle_beta   90.00
_cell.angle_gamma   90.00
#
_symmetry.space_group_name_H-M   'P 1'
#
loop_
_entity.id
_entity.type
_entity.pdbx_description
1 polymer ?
#
loop_
_entity_poly.entity_id
_entity_poly.type
_entity_poly.pdbx_seq_one_letter_code
_entity_poly.pdbx_strand_id
1 'polypeptide(L)'
;MKYTKAFDIKEKINLLIKKLRLNHIKASNIHCIRSYNAKTRAYARIWGMAKLFKEVAGIEPHYIIEVNAKKFDKLSEREQIKTLIHELLHIPKTFSGALLPHRSRYYKINNREIDKLMRDFDMA
;
A
#
# COMPACT_ATOMS: atom_id res chain seq x y z
N MET A 1 2.40 -17.37 -10.34
CA MET A 1 2.30 -16.99 -8.90
C MET A 1 0.91 -17.38 -8.42
N LYS A 2 0.78 -18.10 -7.30
CA LYS A 2 -0.53 -18.44 -6.71
C LYS A 2 -0.90 -17.35 -5.71
N TYR A 3 -2.04 -16.69 -5.94
CA TYR A 3 -2.56 -15.64 -5.07
C TYR A 3 -4.08 -15.73 -4.93
N THR A 4 -4.60 -15.13 -3.87
CA THR A 4 -6.03 -14.97 -3.61
C THR A 4 -6.34 -13.51 -3.26
N LYS A 5 -7.62 -13.11 -3.35
CA LYS A 5 -8.05 -11.81 -2.84
C LYS A 5 -7.90 -11.79 -1.32
N ALA A 6 -7.39 -10.68 -0.79
CA ALA A 6 -7.16 -10.48 0.64
C ALA A 6 -8.13 -9.43 1.18
N PHE A 7 -9.37 -9.85 1.48
CA PHE A 7 -10.42 -8.95 1.96
C PHE A 7 -10.11 -8.35 3.33
N ASP A 8 -9.50 -9.14 4.22
CA ASP A 8 -9.03 -8.69 5.53
C ASP A 8 -7.99 -7.54 5.42
N ILE A 9 -7.07 -7.66 4.46
CA ILE A 9 -6.09 -6.60 4.17
C ILE A 9 -6.79 -5.39 3.55
N LYS A 10 -7.79 -5.61 2.69
CA LYS A 10 -8.56 -4.54 2.08
C LYS A 10 -9.31 -3.70 3.12
N GLU A 11 -9.92 -4.34 4.11
CA GLU A 11 -10.59 -3.66 5.22
C GLU A 11 -9.59 -2.83 6.05
N LYS A 12 -8.44 -3.41 6.41
CA LYS A 12 -7.35 -2.69 7.09
C LYS A 12 -6.88 -1.47 6.29
N ILE A 13 -6.67 -1.62 4.98
CA ILE A 13 -6.27 -0.51 4.11
C ILE A 13 -7.32 0.60 4.07
N ASN A 14 -8.61 0.26 3.96
CA ASN A 14 -9.68 1.26 3.98
C ASN A 14 -9.70 2.03 5.31
N LEU A 15 -9.51 1.33 6.44
CA LEU A 15 -9.42 1.95 7.76
C LEU A 15 -8.21 2.90 7.85
N LEU A 16 -7.03 2.46 7.38
CA LEU A 16 -5.82 3.27 7.38
C LEU A 16 -5.96 4.53 6.54
N ILE A 17 -6.49 4.42 5.31
CA ILE A 17 -6.74 5.57 4.44
C ILE A 17 -7.64 6.60 5.15
N LYS A 18 -8.71 6.13 5.81
CA LYS A 18 -9.66 6.98 6.53
C LYS A 18 -9.01 7.66 7.75
N LYS A 19 -8.39 6.88 8.65
CA LYS A 19 -7.81 7.40 9.91
C LYS A 19 -6.63 8.35 9.66
N LEU A 20 -5.76 8.01 8.70
CA LEU A 20 -4.59 8.83 8.35
C LEU A 20 -4.92 9.98 7.39
N ARG A 21 -6.20 10.19 7.05
CA ARG A 21 -6.68 11.25 6.16
C ARG A 21 -5.92 11.29 4.83
N LEU A 22 -5.66 10.12 4.23
CA LEU A 22 -4.96 9.99 2.96
C LEU A 22 -5.90 10.32 1.79
N ASN A 23 -6.46 11.53 1.78
CA ASN A 23 -7.57 11.96 0.90
C ASN A 23 -7.26 11.90 -0.62
N HIS A 24 -5.97 11.83 -0.97
CA HIS A 24 -5.51 11.66 -2.34
C HIS A 24 -5.63 10.22 -2.85
N ILE A 25 -5.89 9.25 -1.97
CA ILE A 25 -5.99 7.83 -2.31
C ILE A 25 -7.47 7.47 -2.50
N LYS A 26 -7.85 7.10 -3.72
CA LYS A 26 -9.19 6.58 -4.00
C LYS A 26 -9.28 5.12 -3.56
N ALA A 27 -9.81 4.89 -2.36
CA ALA A 27 -9.86 3.56 -1.74
C ALA A 27 -10.52 2.50 -2.64
N SER A 28 -11.57 2.82 -3.40
CA SER A 28 -12.21 1.88 -4.33
C SER A 28 -11.27 1.33 -5.41
N ASN A 29 -10.19 2.05 -5.71
CA ASN A 29 -9.24 1.69 -6.75
C ASN A 29 -7.99 0.97 -6.19
N ILE A 30 -7.97 0.68 -4.88
CA ILE A 30 -6.94 -0.13 -4.23
C ILE A 30 -7.42 -1.56 -4.08
N HIS A 31 -6.68 -2.50 -4.64
CA HIS A 31 -6.94 -3.93 -4.54
C HIS A 31 -5.92 -4.60 -3.64
N CYS A 32 -6.33 -5.67 -2.94
CA CYS A 32 -5.43 -6.39 -2.05
C CYS A 32 -5.41 -7.88 -2.40
N ILE A 33 -4.20 -8.43 -2.53
CA ILE A 33 -3.98 -9.85 -2.79
C ILE A 33 -3.01 -10.43 -1.77
N ARG A 34 -3.13 -11.73 -1.54
CA ARG A 34 -2.22 -12.52 -0.70
C ARG A 34 -1.54 -13.56 -1.57
N SER A 35 -0.20 -13.55 -1.61
CA SER A 35 0.59 -14.50 -2.39
C SER A 35 1.21 -15.58 -1.49
N TYR A 36 1.22 -16.83 -1.97
CA TYR A 36 1.64 -17.99 -1.15
C TYR A 36 3.01 -18.56 -1.54
N ASN A 37 3.45 -18.30 -2.77
CA ASN A 37 4.70 -18.83 -3.33
C ASN A 37 5.63 -17.74 -3.88
N ALA A 38 5.46 -16.49 -3.45
CA ALA A 38 6.33 -15.40 -3.85
C ALA A 38 7.75 -15.61 -3.30
N LYS A 39 8.73 -15.74 -4.21
CA LYS A 39 10.17 -15.80 -3.90
C LYS A 39 10.74 -14.40 -3.68
N THR A 40 10.21 -13.67 -2.71
CA THR A 40 10.65 -12.30 -2.37
C THR A 40 11.10 -12.21 -0.92
N ARG A 41 12.04 -11.31 -0.62
CA ARG A 41 12.40 -10.96 0.76
C ARG A 41 11.35 -10.10 1.46
N ALA A 42 10.58 -9.32 0.70
CA ALA A 42 9.60 -8.37 1.22
C ALA A 42 8.40 -9.04 1.92
N TYR A 43 7.86 -8.35 2.92
CA TYR A 43 6.62 -8.72 3.61
C TYR A 43 5.39 -8.35 2.79
N ALA A 44 5.40 -7.17 2.19
CA ALA A 44 4.40 -6.70 1.25
C ALA A 44 5.08 -6.00 0.06
N ARG A 45 4.29 -5.73 -0.99
CA ARG A 45 4.66 -4.91 -2.15
C ARG A 45 3.45 -4.13 -2.62
N ILE A 46 3.70 -3.02 -3.28
CA ILE A 46 2.70 -2.29 -4.05
C ILE A 46 3.02 -2.32 -5.54
N TRP A 47 1.97 -2.41 -6.33
CA TRP A 47 1.99 -2.36 -7.77
C TRP A 47 1.13 -1.18 -8.22
N GLY A 48 1.66 -0.35 -9.10
CA GLY A 48 0.94 0.77 -9.72
C GLY A 48 0.56 0.45 -11.16
N MET A 49 -0.65 0.84 -11.58
CA MET A 49 -1.07 0.73 -12.98
C MET A 49 -0.23 1.65 -13.87
N ALA A 50 0.27 1.13 -14.99
CA ALA A 50 1.05 1.92 -15.93
C ALA A 50 0.23 3.12 -16.46
N LYS A 51 0.85 4.30 -16.46
CA LYS A 51 0.21 5.59 -16.81
C LYS A 51 -0.49 5.56 -18.18
N LEU A 52 0.04 4.77 -19.12
CA LEU A 52 -0.50 4.61 -20.46
C LEU A 52 -1.97 4.14 -20.48
N PHE A 53 -2.38 3.27 -19.55
CA PHE A 53 -3.77 2.80 -19.46
C PHE A 53 -4.74 3.94 -19.11
N LYS A 54 -4.28 4.93 -18.34
CA LYS A 54 -5.06 6.13 -18.08
C LYS A 54 -5.12 7.03 -19.32
N GLU A 55 -3.97 7.32 -19.91
CA GLU A 55 -3.84 8.31 -20.98
C GLU A 55 -4.47 7.84 -22.31
N VAL A 56 -4.40 6.54 -22.61
CA VAL A 56 -4.89 5.97 -23.87
C VAL A 56 -6.26 5.31 -23.71
N ALA A 57 -6.45 4.49 -22.68
CA ALA A 57 -7.69 3.72 -22.51
C ALA A 57 -8.71 4.40 -21.58
N GLY A 58 -8.37 5.55 -20.98
CA GLY A 58 -9.27 6.28 -20.09
C GLY A 58 -9.55 5.58 -18.75
N ILE A 59 -8.79 4.53 -18.41
CA ILE A 59 -9.00 3.76 -17.18
C ILE A 59 -8.41 4.56 -16.01
N GLU A 60 -9.21 4.76 -14.96
CA GLU A 60 -8.71 5.41 -13.75
C GLU A 60 -7.54 4.63 -13.14
N PRO A 61 -6.54 5.30 -12.55
CA PRO A 61 -5.43 4.63 -11.88
C PRO A 61 -5.89 3.63 -10.81
N HIS A 62 -5.30 2.45 -10.87
CA HIS A 62 -5.46 1.38 -9.89
C HIS A 62 -4.13 1.00 -9.27
N TYR A 63 -4.20 0.51 -8.04
CA TYR A 63 -3.05 -0.03 -7.32
C TYR A 63 -3.39 -1.38 -6.72
N ILE A 64 -2.39 -2.26 -6.62
CA ILE A 64 -2.52 -3.56 -5.96
C ILE A 64 -1.51 -3.61 -4.82
N ILE A 65 -1.99 -3.88 -3.61
CA ILE A 65 -1.14 -4.21 -2.47
C ILE A 65 -1.10 -5.74 -2.36
N GLU A 66 0.09 -6.30 -2.43
CA GLU A 66 0.35 -7.73 -2.29
C GLU A 66 1.02 -8.01 -0.95
N VAL A 67 0.42 -8.86 -0.11
CA VAL A 67 1.06 -9.39 1.09
C VAL A 67 1.58 -10.81 0.86
N ASN A 68 2.77 -11.10 1.38
CA ASN A 68 3.35 -12.45 1.31
C ASN A 68 2.89 -13.28 2.51
N ALA A 69 1.98 -14.24 2.29
CA ALA A 69 1.37 -15.05 3.34
C ALA A 69 2.39 -15.71 4.28
N LYS A 70 3.52 -16.20 3.73
CA LYS A 70 4.53 -16.92 4.53
C LYS A 70 5.27 -16.03 5.53
N LYS A 71 5.20 -14.71 5.36
CA LYS A 71 6.00 -13.73 6.11
C LYS A 71 5.12 -12.70 6.80
N PHE A 72 4.23 -12.04 6.05
CA PHE A 72 3.35 -11.00 6.56
C PHE A 72 2.43 -11.51 7.65
N ASP A 73 1.84 -12.70 7.46
CA ASP A 73 0.88 -13.26 8.42
C ASP A 73 1.55 -13.65 9.76
N LYS A 74 2.90 -13.74 9.80
CA LYS A 74 3.67 -13.98 11.03
C LYS A 74 4.06 -12.70 11.78
N LEU A 75 3.82 -11.53 11.19
CA LEU A 75 4.09 -10.25 11.83
C LEU A 75 3.06 -9.99 12.94
N SER A 76 3.49 -9.31 13.99
CA SER A 76 2.54 -8.73 14.96
C SER A 76 1.64 -7.71 14.26
N GLU A 77 0.46 -7.45 14.83
CA GLU A 77 -0.50 -6.51 14.25
C GLU A 77 0.11 -5.12 14.02
N ARG A 78 0.91 -4.62 14.98
CA ARG A 78 1.61 -3.35 14.85
C ARG A 78 2.55 -3.33 13.65
N GLU A 79 3.31 -4.39 13.43
CA GLU A 79 4.24 -4.49 12.30
C GLU A 79 3.53 -4.72 10.96
N GLN A 80 2.38 -5.40 10.96
CA GLN A 80 1.50 -5.46 9.80
C GLN A 80 1.01 -4.06 9.40
N ILE A 81 0.52 -3.28 10.37
CA ILE A 81 0.04 -1.91 10.11
C ILE A 81 1.17 -1.04 9.56
N LYS A 82 2.35 -1.04 10.19
CA LYS A 82 3.53 -0.31 9.69
C LYS A 82 3.88 -0.69 8.26
N THR A 83 3.88 -1.99 7.96
CA THR A 83 4.16 -2.51 6.61
C THR A 83 3.13 -2.00 5.61
N LEU A 84 1.84 -2.04 5.93
CA LEU A 84 0.79 -1.53 5.03
C LEU A 84 0.85 -0.02 4.83
N ILE A 85 1.17 0.75 5.89
CA ILE A 85 1.41 2.20 5.78
C ILE A 85 2.59 2.46 4.84
N HIS A 86 3.68 1.70 4.96
CA HIS A 86 4.83 1.81 4.06
C HIS A 86 4.42 1.65 2.59
N GLU A 87 3.62 0.62 2.27
CA GLU A 87 3.11 0.40 0.91
C GLU A 87 2.22 1.56 0.44
N LEU A 88 1.35 2.11 1.30
CA LEU A 88 0.50 3.25 0.95
C LEU A 88 1.31 4.53 0.66
N LEU A 89 2.44 4.75 1.33
CA LEU A 89 3.29 5.93 1.13
C LEU A 89 4.00 5.95 -0.23
N HIS A 90 4.05 4.82 -0.93
CA HIS A 90 4.51 4.77 -2.31
C HIS A 90 3.48 5.37 -3.29
N ILE A 91 2.23 5.59 -2.90
CA ILE A 91 1.21 6.19 -3.76
C ILE A 91 1.42 7.73 -3.81
N PRO A 92 1.67 8.32 -4.98
CA PRO A 92 1.84 9.76 -5.11
C PRO A 92 0.54 10.52 -4.84
N LYS A 93 0.66 11.78 -4.39
CA LYS A 93 -0.49 12.69 -4.18
C LYS A 93 -1.34 12.91 -5.44
N THR A 94 -0.78 12.71 -6.62
CA THR A 94 -1.46 12.81 -7.91
C THR A 94 -2.30 11.57 -8.27
N PHE A 95 -2.17 10.48 -7.51
CA PHE A 95 -2.84 9.20 -7.73
C PHE A 95 -2.75 8.74 -9.20
N SER A 96 -1.56 8.84 -9.80
CA SER A 96 -1.38 8.75 -11.26
C SER A 96 -1.21 7.33 -11.79
N GLY A 97 -1.10 6.32 -10.92
CA GLY A 97 -0.66 4.96 -11.24
C GLY A 97 0.84 4.74 -11.08
N ALA A 98 1.63 5.83 -10.97
CA ALA A 98 3.06 5.74 -10.66
C ALA A 98 3.30 5.36 -9.18
N LEU A 99 4.54 4.91 -8.90
CA LEU A 99 5.03 4.63 -7.55
C LEU A 99 6.18 5.58 -7.20
N LEU A 100 6.13 6.16 -6.01
CA LEU A 100 7.24 6.92 -5.46
C LEU A 100 8.37 5.97 -5.04
N PRO A 101 9.65 6.27 -5.29
CA PRO A 101 10.74 5.49 -4.71
C PRO A 101 10.86 5.75 -3.20
N HIS A 102 11.56 4.88 -2.45
CA HIS A 102 11.83 5.10 -1.02
C HIS A 102 12.54 6.44 -0.73
N ARG A 103 13.30 6.95 -1.70
CA ARG A 103 13.96 8.25 -1.61
C ARG A 103 13.77 9.02 -2.90
N SER A 104 13.20 10.20 -2.78
CA SER A 104 13.07 11.21 -3.82
C SER A 104 13.67 12.54 -3.32
N ARG A 105 13.85 13.50 -4.22
CA ARG A 105 14.31 14.86 -3.90
C ARG A 105 13.40 15.58 -2.89
N TYR A 106 12.11 15.23 -2.87
CA TYR A 106 11.07 15.91 -2.08
C TYR A 106 10.47 15.04 -0.98
N TYR A 107 10.80 13.74 -0.90
CA TYR A 107 10.12 12.80 -0.02
C TYR A 107 10.99 11.58 0.30
N LYS A 108 10.92 11.06 1.52
CA LYS A 108 11.67 9.87 1.93
C LYS A 108 10.83 8.97 2.82
N ILE A 109 10.37 7.86 2.26
CA ILE A 109 9.69 6.79 3.02
C ILE A 109 10.71 6.18 3.97
N ASN A 110 10.62 6.56 5.25
CA ASN A 110 11.53 6.12 6.28
C ASN A 110 10.78 5.83 7.59
N ASN A 111 11.44 5.13 8.51
CA ASN A 111 10.83 4.72 9.78
C ASN A 111 10.28 5.89 10.60
N ARG A 112 10.90 7.08 10.55
CA ARG A 112 10.41 8.25 11.30
C ARG A 112 9.06 8.75 10.80
N GLU A 113 8.85 8.75 9.49
CA GLU A 113 7.54 9.11 8.90
C GLU A 113 6.48 8.07 9.23
N ILE A 114 6.84 6.79 9.16
CA ILE A 114 5.93 5.68 9.52
C ILE A 114 5.57 5.77 11.00
N ASP A 115 6.55 5.99 11.88
CA ASP A 115 6.32 6.11 13.32
C ASP A 115 5.44 7.31 13.67
N LYS A 116 5.55 8.42 12.92
CA LYS A 116 4.63 9.56 13.06
C LYS A 116 3.20 9.15 12.72
N LEU A 117 2.99 8.50 11.57
CA LEU A 117 1.67 8.04 11.15
C LEU A 117 1.10 6.97 12.09
N MET A 118 1.95 6.11 12.66
CA MET A 118 1.54 5.15 13.68
C MET A 118 1.01 5.85 14.92
N ARG A 119 1.65 6.93 15.38
CA ARG A 119 1.12 7.74 16.51
C ARG A 119 -0.22 8.37 16.15
N ASP A 120 -0.34 8.95 14.96
CA ASP A 120 -1.59 9.55 14.50
C ASP A 120 -2.72 8.50 14.40
N PHE A 121 -2.40 7.27 14.01
CA PHE A 121 -3.33 6.14 13.97
C PHE A 121 -3.76 5.67 15.36
N ASP A 122 -2.81 5.58 16.30
CA ASP A 122 -3.06 5.15 17.68
C ASP A 122 -3.92 6.18 18.45
N MET A 123 -3.92 7.46 18.03
CA MET A 123 -4.71 8.56 18.62
C MET A 123 -6.06 8.84 17.93
N ALA A 124 -6.35 8.21 16.79
CA ALA A 124 -7.55 8.44 15.97
C ALA A 124 -8.63 7.39 16.19
#